data_AF-A0A735CX36-F1
#
_entry.id   AF-A0A735CX36-F1
#
_cell.length_a   1.000
_cell.length_b   1.000
_cell.length_c   1.000
_cell.angle_alpha   90.00
_cell.angle_beta   90.00
_cell.angle_gamma   90.00
#
_symmetry.space_group_name_H-M   'P 1'
#
loop_
_entity.id
_entity.type
_entity.pdbx_description
1 polymer ?
#
loop_
_entity_poly.entity_id
_entity_poly.type
_entity_poly.pdbx_seq_one_letter_code
_entity_poly.pdbx_strand_id
1 'polypeptide(L)'
;MNNKSQKNIWALNKMPPLEYCSLSRAAKLLNCEIEDFLHWHDVGSITLCINLQEIKGTLKIKIDNKNADESPLKFYFDGTLTFNELTRIYKTWSRHSKVYKLLTTKDGLVPPSIQTGPLTTTYELKCFISDLWSIESRNISILLKDEKNAYEERILSAVSPSDSILSNTFQPELDERPIINLDNIYITKET
;
A
#
# COMPACT_ATOMS: atom_id res chain seq x y z
N MET A 1 38.11 -19.52 -7.43
CA MET A 1 36.75 -20.11 -7.45
C MET A 1 35.83 -19.10 -8.12
N ASN A 2 35.16 -19.49 -9.20
CA ASN A 2 34.40 -18.61 -10.09
C ASN A 2 33.15 -18.04 -9.40
N ASN A 3 33.14 -16.73 -9.14
CA ASN A 3 31.90 -15.97 -8.94
C ASN A 3 31.16 -15.93 -10.27
N LYS A 4 30.33 -16.94 -10.58
CA LYS A 4 29.29 -16.78 -11.58
C LYS A 4 28.39 -15.66 -11.08
N SER A 5 28.50 -14.46 -11.67
CA SER A 5 27.56 -13.37 -11.48
C SER A 5 26.16 -13.94 -11.72
N GLN A 6 25.38 -14.20 -10.67
CA GLN A 6 23.98 -14.56 -10.84
C GLN A 6 23.31 -13.39 -11.56
N LYS A 7 23.09 -13.54 -12.87
CA LYS A 7 22.33 -12.57 -13.64
C LYS A 7 20.92 -12.61 -13.09
N ASN A 8 20.42 -11.46 -12.64
CA ASN A 8 19.05 -11.36 -12.14
C ASN A 8 18.05 -11.67 -13.27
N ILE A 9 16.79 -11.92 -12.90
CA ILE A 9 15.77 -12.35 -13.87
C ILE A 9 15.56 -11.33 -15.00
N TRP A 10 15.77 -10.04 -14.73
CA TRP A 10 15.68 -8.96 -15.71
C TRP A 10 16.75 -9.08 -16.79
N ALA A 11 18.02 -9.25 -16.39
CA ALA A 11 19.15 -9.43 -17.29
C ALA A 11 19.03 -10.73 -18.11
N LEU A 12 18.51 -11.80 -17.50
CA LEU A 12 18.25 -13.06 -18.22
C LEU A 12 17.19 -12.88 -19.30
N ASN A 13 16.14 -12.10 -19.03
CA ASN A 13 15.05 -11.84 -19.97
C ASN A 13 15.32 -10.65 -20.92
N LYS A 14 16.49 -9.99 -20.83
CA LYS A 14 16.83 -8.78 -21.59
C LYS A 14 15.79 -7.65 -21.42
N MET A 15 15.28 -7.49 -20.21
CA MET A 15 14.28 -6.48 -19.88
C MET A 15 14.83 -5.49 -18.85
N PRO A 16 14.37 -4.22 -18.88
CA PRO A 16 14.54 -3.32 -17.74
C PRO A 16 13.88 -3.91 -16.47
N PRO A 17 14.40 -3.60 -15.27
CA PRO A 17 13.74 -3.98 -14.03
C PRO A 17 12.32 -3.43 -13.97
N LEU A 18 11.36 -4.31 -13.66
CA LEU A 18 10.00 -3.88 -13.36
C LEU A 18 9.90 -3.56 -11.87
N GLU A 19 9.28 -2.43 -11.54
CA GLU A 19 9.01 -2.07 -10.14
C GLU A 19 7.87 -2.91 -9.55
N TYR A 20 6.94 -3.36 -10.40
CA TYR A 20 5.87 -4.28 -10.07
C TYR A 20 5.37 -5.00 -11.33
N CYS A 21 4.68 -6.13 -11.17
CA CYS A 21 3.99 -6.81 -12.27
C CYS A 21 2.80 -7.63 -11.77
N SER A 22 1.88 -8.02 -12.66
CA SER A 22 0.75 -8.89 -12.29
C SER A 22 1.22 -10.30 -11.92
N LEU A 23 0.40 -11.04 -11.17
CA LEU A 23 0.70 -12.43 -10.82
C LEU A 23 0.98 -13.30 -12.06
N SER A 24 0.16 -13.19 -13.11
CA SER A 24 0.36 -13.97 -14.33
C SER A 24 1.69 -13.65 -15.03
N ARG A 25 2.19 -12.42 -14.89
CA ARG A 25 3.50 -12.04 -15.43
C ARG A 25 4.63 -12.55 -14.54
N ALA A 26 4.48 -12.45 -13.22
CA ALA A 26 5.44 -12.96 -12.25
C ALA A 26 5.63 -14.49 -12.38
N ALA A 27 4.53 -15.24 -12.47
CA ALA A 27 4.50 -16.68 -12.70
C ALA A 27 5.32 -17.07 -13.94
N LYS A 28 5.11 -16.37 -15.07
CA LYS A 28 5.88 -16.60 -16.31
C LYS A 28 7.37 -16.25 -16.17
N LEU A 29 7.70 -15.17 -15.45
CA LEU A 29 9.07 -14.73 -15.27
C LEU A 29 9.86 -15.65 -14.33
N LEU A 30 9.21 -16.14 -13.26
CA LEU A 30 9.85 -16.98 -12.24
C LEU A 30 9.69 -18.48 -12.50
N ASN A 31 8.88 -18.86 -13.50
CA ASN A 31 8.53 -20.24 -13.80
C ASN A 31 7.89 -20.94 -12.58
N CYS A 32 6.89 -20.27 -12.01
CA CYS A 32 6.08 -20.70 -10.86
C CYS A 32 4.59 -20.66 -11.21
N GLU A 33 3.74 -21.21 -10.34
CA GLU A 33 2.28 -21.16 -10.47
C GLU A 33 1.72 -19.92 -9.74
N ILE A 34 0.49 -19.52 -10.05
CA ILE A 34 -0.15 -18.35 -9.39
C ILE A 34 -0.41 -18.68 -7.91
N GLU A 35 -0.80 -19.92 -7.67
CA GLU A 35 -1.04 -20.58 -6.40
C GLU A 35 0.13 -20.41 -5.44
N ASP A 36 1.37 -20.49 -5.93
CA ASP A 36 2.58 -20.29 -5.13
C ASP A 36 2.62 -18.88 -4.52
N PHE A 37 2.30 -17.85 -5.30
CA PHE A 37 2.29 -16.46 -4.82
C PHE A 37 1.16 -16.22 -3.81
N LEU A 38 -0.02 -16.78 -4.05
CA LEU A 38 -1.14 -16.68 -3.11
C LEU A 38 -0.79 -17.35 -1.78
N HIS A 39 -0.16 -18.53 -1.85
CA HIS A 39 0.33 -19.24 -0.67
C HIS A 39 1.39 -18.43 0.08
N TRP A 40 2.42 -17.92 -0.62
CA TRP A 40 3.48 -17.10 -0.02
C TRP A 40 2.93 -15.83 0.62
N HIS A 41 1.90 -15.23 0.05
CA HIS A 41 1.19 -14.13 0.66
C HIS A 41 0.48 -14.55 1.96
N ASP A 42 -0.28 -15.64 1.91
CA ASP A 42 -1.06 -16.12 3.06
C ASP A 42 -0.16 -16.52 4.25
N VAL A 43 1.04 -17.05 3.99
CA VAL A 43 2.03 -17.36 5.04
C VAL A 43 2.93 -16.17 5.41
N GLY A 44 2.74 -15.01 4.78
CA GLY A 44 3.48 -13.77 5.08
C GLY A 44 4.91 -13.74 4.55
N SER A 45 5.27 -14.60 3.59
CA SER A 45 6.59 -14.58 2.95
C SER A 45 6.75 -13.46 1.91
N ILE A 46 5.64 -13.02 1.30
CA ILE A 46 5.58 -11.85 0.43
C ILE A 46 4.33 -11.02 0.73
N THR A 47 4.31 -9.76 0.31
CA THR A 47 3.09 -8.96 0.26
C THR A 47 2.61 -8.79 -1.17
N LEU A 48 1.33 -9.05 -1.39
CA LEU A 48 0.67 -8.84 -2.67
C LEU A 48 -0.16 -7.57 -2.58
N CYS A 49 -0.31 -6.91 -3.73
CA CYS A 49 -0.91 -5.59 -3.82
C CYS A 49 -2.07 -5.62 -4.82
N ILE A 50 -2.98 -4.68 -4.68
CA ILE A 50 -3.99 -4.37 -5.69
C ILE A 50 -3.76 -2.99 -6.26
N ASN A 51 -4.05 -2.83 -7.55
CA ASN A 51 -4.04 -1.53 -8.21
C ASN A 51 -5.44 -0.91 -8.16
N LEU A 52 -5.55 0.16 -7.39
CA LEU A 52 -6.79 0.87 -7.14
C LEU A 52 -6.93 2.05 -8.10
N GLN A 53 -8.18 2.28 -8.49
CA GLN A 53 -8.60 3.62 -8.89
C GLN A 53 -8.66 4.55 -7.67
N GLU A 54 -9.28 5.71 -7.83
CA GLU A 54 -9.62 6.58 -6.70
C GLU A 54 -10.68 5.91 -5.82
N ILE A 55 -10.34 5.62 -4.56
CA ILE A 55 -11.31 5.16 -3.54
C ILE A 55 -11.24 6.01 -2.28
N LYS A 56 -12.40 6.23 -1.64
CA LYS A 56 -12.53 7.01 -0.39
C LYS A 56 -12.47 6.12 0.85
N GLY A 57 -11.92 6.67 1.93
CA GLY A 57 -11.83 5.95 3.20
C GLY A 57 -11.06 6.72 4.26
N THR A 58 -10.62 5.98 5.28
CA THR A 58 -9.87 6.51 6.41
C THR A 58 -8.47 5.93 6.44
N LEU A 59 -7.47 6.78 6.31
CA LEU A 59 -6.05 6.44 6.46
C LEU A 59 -5.62 6.68 7.90
N LYS A 60 -5.02 5.67 8.51
CA LYS A 60 -4.46 5.69 9.86
C LYS A 60 -2.96 5.49 9.79
N ILE A 61 -2.21 6.45 10.33
CA ILE A 61 -0.75 6.46 10.31
C ILE A 61 -0.26 6.53 11.73
N LYS A 62 0.62 5.62 12.11
CA LYS A 62 1.27 5.60 13.42
C LYS A 62 2.75 5.87 13.26
N ILE A 63 3.29 6.78 14.07
CA ILE A 63 4.71 7.13 14.10
C ILE A 63 5.26 7.08 15.52
N ASP A 64 6.57 6.91 15.67
CA ASP A 64 7.26 7.05 16.96
C ASP A 64 7.25 8.52 17.39
N ASN A 65 6.98 8.79 18.66
CA ASN A 65 7.02 10.15 19.22
C ASN A 65 8.39 10.81 19.05
N LYS A 66 9.48 10.04 19.04
CA LYS A 66 10.83 10.57 18.78
C LYS A 66 10.96 11.22 17.40
N ASN A 67 10.17 10.75 16.44
CA ASN A 67 10.14 11.25 15.08
C ASN A 67 8.92 12.16 14.82
N ALA A 68 8.09 12.41 15.84
CA ALA A 68 6.85 13.16 15.67
C ALA A 68 7.09 14.64 15.37
N ASP A 69 8.14 15.22 15.93
CA ASP A 69 8.51 16.61 15.66
C ASP A 69 9.06 16.83 14.26
N GLU A 70 9.64 15.79 13.65
CA GLU A 70 10.13 15.80 12.26
C GLU A 70 9.06 15.32 11.27
N SER A 71 7.89 14.91 11.76
CA SER A 71 6.84 14.34 10.91
C SER A 71 6.30 15.41 9.95
N PRO A 72 6.32 15.15 8.63
CA PRO A 72 5.74 16.07 7.65
C PRO A 72 4.25 16.31 7.87
N LEU A 73 3.56 15.36 8.50
CA LEU A 73 2.15 15.47 8.85
C LEU A 73 1.90 16.59 9.85
N LYS A 74 2.85 16.87 10.75
CA LYS A 74 2.74 17.98 11.72
C LYS A 74 2.62 19.33 10.99
N PHE A 75 3.44 19.56 9.96
CA PHE A 75 3.36 20.77 9.12
C PHE A 75 2.05 20.89 8.34
N TYR A 76 1.42 19.77 8.02
CA TYR A 76 0.09 19.79 7.43
C TYR A 76 -0.97 20.19 8.47
N PHE A 77 -0.89 19.65 9.69
CA PHE A 77 -1.86 19.92 10.76
C PHE A 77 -1.74 21.30 11.39
N ASP A 78 -0.52 21.86 11.47
CA ASP A 78 -0.31 23.22 11.94
C ASP A 78 -0.66 24.29 10.87
N GLY A 79 -1.00 23.86 9.65
CA GLY A 79 -1.37 24.73 8.53
C GLY A 79 -0.19 25.37 7.80
N THR A 80 1.05 24.96 8.09
CA THR A 80 2.26 25.47 7.42
C THR A 80 2.39 24.94 5.99
N LEU A 81 1.95 23.69 5.74
CA LEU A 81 1.92 23.06 4.43
C LEU A 81 0.50 22.70 4.03
N THR A 82 0.18 22.88 2.75
CA THR A 82 -1.03 22.31 2.16
C THR A 82 -0.87 20.80 1.99
N PHE A 83 -2.00 20.09 1.90
CA PHE A 83 -2.00 18.65 1.65
C PHE A 83 -1.23 18.30 0.36
N ASN A 84 -1.41 19.10 -0.69
CA ASN A 84 -0.72 18.88 -1.97
C ASN A 84 0.80 19.04 -1.88
N GLU A 85 1.29 19.92 -1.01
CA GLU A 85 2.73 20.08 -0.78
C GLU A 85 3.30 18.89 -0.01
N LEU A 86 2.58 18.42 1.01
CA LEU A 86 2.92 17.21 1.75
C LEU A 86 3.09 16.01 0.80
N THR A 87 2.11 15.80 -0.09
CA THR A 87 2.09 14.64 -1.00
C THR A 87 3.26 14.68 -1.99
N ARG A 88 3.63 15.88 -2.45
CA ARG A 88 4.66 16.09 -3.47
C ARG A 88 6.09 16.03 -2.92
N ILE A 89 6.32 16.61 -1.74
CA ILE A 89 7.66 16.83 -1.21
C ILE A 89 8.15 15.62 -0.42
N TYR A 90 7.33 15.11 0.48
CA TYR A 90 7.81 14.19 1.51
C TYR A 90 7.63 12.72 1.18
N LYS A 91 6.87 12.38 0.12
CA LYS A 91 6.57 10.99 -0.29
C LYS A 91 6.23 10.09 0.90
N THR A 92 5.51 10.65 1.88
CA THR A 92 5.38 10.09 3.23
C THR A 92 4.82 8.67 3.22
N TRP A 93 3.92 8.37 2.29
CA TRP A 93 3.17 7.11 2.29
C TRP A 93 3.81 6.00 1.50
N SER A 94 4.32 6.26 0.29
CA SER A 94 4.93 5.27 -0.59
C SER A 94 5.31 5.90 -1.92
N ARG A 95 6.17 5.23 -2.69
CA ARG A 95 6.36 5.49 -4.13
C ARG A 95 5.20 4.97 -4.98
N HIS A 96 4.51 3.92 -4.52
CA HIS A 96 3.49 3.16 -5.24
C HIS A 96 2.08 3.47 -4.76
N SER A 97 1.90 3.73 -3.47
CA SER A 97 0.62 4.07 -2.84
C SER A 97 0.43 5.58 -2.77
N LYS A 98 -0.56 6.10 -3.51
CA LYS A 98 -0.84 7.54 -3.53
C LYS A 98 -1.98 7.89 -2.58
N VAL A 99 -1.85 9.06 -1.97
CA VAL A 99 -2.91 9.78 -1.26
C VAL A 99 -2.86 11.21 -1.79
N TYR A 100 -3.99 11.85 -2.13
CA TYR A 100 -3.93 13.17 -2.80
C TYR A 100 -5.11 14.11 -2.52
N LYS A 101 -6.24 13.63 -1.98
CA LYS A 101 -7.34 14.52 -1.60
C LYS A 101 -7.91 14.16 -0.24
N LEU A 102 -8.21 15.18 0.56
CA LEU A 102 -8.95 15.01 1.81
C LEU A 102 -10.45 15.14 1.59
N LEU A 103 -11.22 14.40 2.37
CA LEU A 103 -12.67 14.46 2.33
C LEU A 103 -13.16 15.80 2.89
N THR A 104 -14.16 16.36 2.21
CA THR A 104 -14.81 17.63 2.56
C THR A 104 -16.30 17.37 2.78
N THR A 105 -16.89 18.03 3.77
CA THR A 105 -18.33 18.13 3.98
C THR A 105 -18.84 19.46 3.40
N LYS A 106 -20.16 19.67 3.45
CA LYS A 106 -20.79 20.95 3.09
C LYS A 106 -20.26 22.12 3.93
N ASP A 107 -19.78 21.84 5.13
CA ASP A 107 -19.27 22.82 6.09
C ASP A 107 -17.74 23.01 6.03
N GLY A 108 -17.05 22.31 5.12
CA GLY A 108 -15.59 22.45 4.92
C GLY A 108 -14.81 21.13 4.97
N LEU A 109 -13.52 21.19 5.29
CA LEU A 109 -12.68 19.98 5.41
C LEU A 109 -13.11 19.14 6.61
N VAL A 110 -13.13 17.81 6.46
CA VAL A 110 -13.21 16.92 7.62
C VAL A 110 -11.89 17.05 8.38
N PRO A 111 -11.90 17.55 9.63
CA PRO A 111 -10.66 17.74 10.37
C PRO A 111 -10.01 16.38 10.63
N PRO A 112 -8.70 16.27 10.39
CA PRO A 112 -7.91 15.13 10.84
C PRO A 112 -8.00 14.93 12.35
N SER A 113 -7.90 13.67 12.80
CA SER A 113 -7.81 13.36 14.23
C SER A 113 -6.37 13.00 14.60
N ILE A 114 -5.95 13.40 15.81
CA ILE A 114 -4.61 13.15 16.34
C ILE A 114 -4.75 12.52 17.73
N GLN A 115 -4.09 11.38 17.93
CA GLN A 115 -4.04 10.70 19.21
C GLN A 115 -2.58 10.49 19.61
N THR A 116 -2.12 11.25 20.61
CA THR A 116 -0.76 11.15 21.14
C THR A 116 -0.74 10.22 22.36
N GLY A 117 -0.10 9.07 22.20
CA GLY A 117 0.19 8.14 23.30
C GLY A 117 1.59 8.38 23.89
N PRO A 118 2.02 7.56 24.88
CA PRO A 118 3.31 7.73 25.55
C PRO A 118 4.52 7.57 24.61
N LEU A 119 4.43 6.61 23.66
CA LEU A 119 5.53 6.26 22.76
C LEU A 119 5.26 6.60 21.30
N THR A 120 4.00 6.76 20.92
CA THR A 120 3.61 6.89 19.51
C THR A 120 2.48 7.88 19.34
N THR A 121 2.49 8.59 18.21
CA THR A 121 1.41 9.46 17.77
C THR A 121 0.71 8.81 16.59
N THR A 122 -0.63 8.85 16.63
CA THR A 122 -1.48 8.29 15.58
C THR A 122 -2.29 9.39 14.93
N TYR A 123 -2.26 9.44 13.61
CA TYR A 123 -3.00 10.37 12.79
C TYR A 123 -4.07 9.63 12.00
N GLU A 124 -5.29 10.15 11.98
CA GLU A 124 -6.37 9.61 11.16
C GLU A 124 -6.88 10.69 10.19
N LEU A 125 -6.86 10.35 8.91
CA LEU A 125 -7.17 11.22 7.79
C LEU A 125 -8.29 10.60 6.97
N LYS A 126 -9.37 11.36 6.74
CA LYS A 126 -10.36 10.99 5.74
C LYS A 126 -9.89 11.45 4.37
N CYS A 127 -9.59 10.53 3.47
CA CYS A 127 -8.92 10.83 2.22
C CYS A 127 -9.29 9.89 1.07
N PHE A 128 -8.81 10.26 -0.11
CA PHE A 128 -8.79 9.44 -1.31
C PHE A 128 -7.41 8.85 -1.51
N ILE A 129 -7.39 7.57 -1.86
CA ILE A 129 -6.18 6.83 -2.24
C ILE A 129 -6.30 6.27 -3.64
N SER A 130 -5.16 5.99 -4.28
CA SER A 130 -5.10 5.32 -5.58
C SER A 130 -3.80 4.53 -5.75
N ASP A 131 -3.70 3.87 -6.90
CA ASP A 131 -2.55 3.07 -7.34
C ASP A 131 -2.35 1.83 -6.47
N LEU A 132 -1.12 1.41 -6.22
CA LEU A 132 -0.82 0.12 -5.62
C LEU A 132 -0.86 0.20 -4.09
N TRP A 133 -1.68 -0.67 -3.48
CA TRP A 133 -1.77 -0.84 -2.04
C TRP A 133 -1.69 -2.31 -1.66
N SER A 134 -1.02 -2.59 -0.54
CA SER A 134 -0.88 -3.93 0.01
C SER A 134 -2.22 -4.47 0.49
N ILE A 135 -2.46 -5.74 0.16
CA ILE A 135 -3.57 -6.54 0.68
C ILE A 135 -3.19 -6.97 2.10
N GLU A 136 -4.03 -6.70 3.10
CA GLU A 136 -3.76 -7.12 4.48
C GLU A 136 -4.31 -8.51 4.80
N SER A 137 -5.39 -8.92 4.12
CA SER A 137 -6.03 -10.20 4.40
C SER A 137 -5.13 -11.38 4.06
N ARG A 138 -4.90 -12.26 5.04
CA ARG A 138 -4.12 -13.51 4.88
C ARG A 138 -5.07 -14.69 4.78
N ASN A 139 -5.69 -14.88 3.62
CA ASN A 139 -6.41 -16.08 3.15
C ASN A 139 -6.91 -15.86 1.72
N ILE A 140 -6.10 -15.20 0.88
CA ILE A 140 -6.52 -14.84 -0.47
C ILE A 140 -6.54 -16.06 -1.40
N SER A 141 -5.96 -17.19 -1.00
CA SER A 141 -6.12 -18.46 -1.70
C SER A 141 -7.58 -18.90 -1.85
N ILE A 142 -8.51 -18.30 -1.10
CA ILE A 142 -9.97 -18.48 -1.30
C ILE A 142 -10.42 -18.12 -2.72
N LEU A 143 -9.70 -17.22 -3.41
CA LEU A 143 -9.97 -16.81 -4.79
C LEU A 143 -9.91 -17.96 -5.80
N LEU A 144 -9.23 -19.06 -5.45
CA LEU A 144 -9.15 -20.27 -6.29
C LEU A 144 -10.37 -21.20 -6.11
N LYS A 145 -11.13 -21.01 -5.03
CA LYS A 145 -12.24 -21.90 -4.61
C LYS A 145 -13.60 -21.25 -4.76
N ASP A 146 -13.69 -19.93 -4.70
CA ASP A 146 -14.93 -19.18 -4.82
C ASP A 146 -15.43 -19.21 -6.28
N GLU A 147 -16.69 -19.55 -6.51
CA GLU A 147 -17.29 -19.55 -7.86
C GLU A 147 -17.23 -18.19 -8.56
N LYS A 148 -17.15 -17.10 -7.79
CA LYS A 148 -16.99 -15.73 -8.29
C LYS A 148 -15.53 -15.31 -8.46
N ASN A 149 -14.57 -16.09 -7.94
CA ASN A 149 -13.15 -15.77 -7.90
C ASN A 149 -12.87 -14.36 -7.36
N ALA A 150 -13.63 -13.92 -6.34
CA ALA A 150 -13.65 -12.55 -5.88
C ALA A 150 -13.67 -12.45 -4.35
N TYR A 151 -12.91 -11.50 -3.79
CA TYR A 151 -12.85 -11.24 -2.35
C TYR A 151 -12.94 -9.74 -2.06
N GLU A 152 -13.75 -9.34 -1.09
CA GLU A 152 -13.88 -7.94 -0.67
C GLU A 152 -12.83 -7.60 0.40
N GLU A 153 -11.86 -6.76 0.06
CA GLU A 153 -10.83 -6.31 1.00
C GLU A 153 -11.30 -5.15 1.86
N ARG A 154 -10.97 -5.21 3.14
CA ARG A 154 -11.46 -4.28 4.16
C ARG A 154 -10.37 -3.39 4.70
N ILE A 155 -9.12 -3.84 4.61
CA ILE A 155 -7.97 -3.10 5.11
C ILE A 155 -6.86 -3.21 4.07
N LEU A 156 -6.28 -2.07 3.75
CA LEU A 156 -5.13 -1.95 2.89
C LEU A 156 -3.99 -1.31 3.66
N SER A 157 -2.77 -1.51 3.20
CA SER A 157 -1.61 -0.77 3.73
C SER A 157 -0.82 -0.17 2.58
N ALA A 158 -0.16 0.96 2.84
CA ALA A 158 0.75 1.51 1.86
C ALA A 158 1.92 0.53 1.61
N VAL A 159 2.34 0.41 0.36
CA VAL A 159 3.48 -0.41 -0.06
C VAL A 159 4.76 0.29 0.33
N SER A 160 5.62 -0.31 1.15
CA SER A 160 6.92 0.26 1.54
C SER A 160 6.84 1.75 1.96
N PRO A 161 6.10 2.07 3.04
CA PRO A 161 6.03 3.43 3.55
C PRO A 161 7.39 3.93 4.05
N SER A 162 7.50 5.25 4.29
CA SER A 162 8.69 5.84 4.90
C SER A 162 9.04 5.13 6.22
N ASP A 163 10.33 4.93 6.49
CA ASP A 163 10.85 4.33 7.74
C ASP A 163 10.38 5.06 9.02
N SER A 164 9.95 6.31 8.90
CA SER A 164 9.35 7.07 10.01
C SER A 164 7.96 6.57 10.42
N ILE A 165 7.31 5.77 9.58
CA ILE A 165 5.98 5.20 9.79
C ILE A 165 6.10 3.81 10.39
N LEU A 166 5.58 3.66 11.61
CA LEU A 166 5.51 2.38 12.31
C LEU A 166 4.39 1.49 11.76
N SER A 167 3.27 2.09 11.35
CA SER A 167 2.18 1.38 10.68
C SER A 167 1.34 2.34 9.84
N ASN A 168 0.84 1.85 8.72
CA ASN A 168 -0.07 2.57 7.83
C ASN A 168 -1.21 1.63 7.46
N THR A 169 -2.44 1.95 7.82
CA THR A 169 -3.60 1.20 7.38
C THR A 169 -4.64 2.13 6.78
N PHE A 170 -5.29 1.69 5.72
CA PHE A 170 -6.39 2.37 5.08
C PHE A 170 -7.63 1.48 5.15
N GLN A 171 -8.72 2.04 5.66
CA GLN A 171 -10.00 1.38 5.72
C GLN A 171 -10.94 2.06 4.70
N PRO A 172 -11.27 1.40 3.57
CA PRO A 172 -12.24 1.91 2.61
C PRO A 172 -13.62 2.12 3.25
N GLU A 173 -14.40 3.06 2.72
CA GLU A 173 -15.83 3.13 3.03
C GLU A 173 -16.56 1.87 2.55
N LEU A 174 -17.74 1.59 3.11
CA LEU A 174 -18.46 0.33 2.85
C LEU A 174 -18.74 0.11 1.35
N ASP A 175 -19.08 1.18 0.63
CA ASP A 175 -19.38 1.19 -0.80
C ASP A 175 -18.13 1.25 -1.70
N GLU A 176 -16.94 1.31 -1.10
CA GLU A 176 -15.65 1.53 -1.78
C GLU A 176 -14.66 0.40 -1.55
N ARG A 177 -15.08 -0.65 -0.84
CA ARG A 177 -14.24 -1.80 -0.58
C ARG A 177 -13.85 -2.45 -1.90
N PRO A 178 -12.55 -2.56 -2.20
CA PRO A 178 -12.12 -3.09 -3.47
C PRO A 178 -12.37 -4.59 -3.51
N ILE A 179 -12.83 -5.04 -4.68
CA ILE A 179 -12.96 -6.46 -4.99
C ILE A 179 -11.64 -6.95 -5.58
N ILE A 180 -11.00 -7.89 -4.90
CA ILE A 180 -9.79 -8.56 -5.33
C ILE A 180 -10.17 -9.78 -6.18
N ASN A 181 -9.48 -9.99 -7.29
CA ASN A 181 -9.51 -11.20 -8.11
C ASN A 181 -8.11 -11.44 -8.71
N LEU A 182 -7.89 -12.57 -9.37
CA LEU A 182 -6.56 -12.93 -9.88
C LEU A 182 -6.02 -11.95 -10.93
N ASP A 183 -6.89 -11.19 -11.60
CA ASP A 183 -6.52 -10.27 -12.67
C ASP A 183 -6.04 -8.90 -12.15
N ASN A 184 -6.35 -8.57 -10.89
CA ASN A 184 -6.01 -7.27 -10.29
C ASN A 184 -5.00 -7.35 -9.13
N ILE A 185 -4.35 -8.50 -8.95
CA ILE A 185 -3.27 -8.67 -7.99
C ILE A 185 -1.89 -8.49 -8.65
N TYR A 186 -1.03 -7.78 -7.94
CA TYR A 186 0.31 -7.41 -8.35
C TYR A 186 1.32 -7.80 -7.28
N ILE A 187 2.51 -8.14 -7.72
CA ILE A 187 3.70 -8.26 -6.88
C ILE A 187 4.59 -7.04 -7.12
N THR A 188 5.05 -6.44 -6.04
CA THR A 188 5.99 -5.33 -6.07
C THR A 188 7.39 -5.84 -5.76
N LYS A 189 8.40 -5.16 -6.28
CA LYS A 189 9.76 -5.33 -5.77
C LYS A 189 9.81 -4.70 -4.37
N GLU A 190 9.65 -5.50 -3.33
CA GLU A 190 9.89 -5.02 -1.96
C GLU A 190 11.34 -4.52 -1.87
N THR A 191 11.50 -3.25 -1.45
CA THR A 191 12.80 -2.58 -1.27
C THR A 191 13.35 -2.79 0.13
#